data_AF-A0A8J2PMM7-F1
#
_entry.id   AF-A0A8J2PMM7-F1
#
_cell.length_a   1.000
_cell.length_b   1.000
_cell.length_c   1.000
_cell.angle_alpha   90.00
_cell.angle_beta   90.00
_cell.angle_gamma   90.00
#
_symmetry.space_group_name_H-M   'P 1'
#
loop_
_entity.id
_entity.type
_entity.pdbx_description
1 polymer ?
#
loop_
_entity_poly.entity_id
_entity_poly.type
_entity_poly.pdbx_seq_one_letter_code
_entity_poly.pdbx_strand_id
1 'polypeptide(L)'
;ILHQYNSRLDELNTNWKKYGPLLLNYEGHPNSENITQKLRDTLLGDNRFGWETVNVTAAILTDRLFNEGTYDSIRLQANYNTIYAYQFAYRSDFSFGNVVWQMTSKLPKLLAMGYSLGRRWLARNFHLGKEEVGLGKN
;
A
#
# COMPACT_ATOMS: atom_id res chain seq x y z
N ILE A 1 -20.76 -4.20 -3.87
CA ILE A 1 -19.35 -3.95 -3.45
C ILE A 1 -19.25 -3.75 -1.93
N LEU A 2 -20.00 -2.82 -1.32
CA LEU A 2 -19.98 -2.61 0.15
C LEU A 2 -20.34 -3.87 0.96
N HIS A 3 -21.34 -4.64 0.52
CA HIS A 3 -21.77 -5.85 1.24
C HIS A 3 -20.70 -6.95 1.32
N GLN A 4 -19.91 -7.13 0.25
CA GLN A 4 -18.82 -8.11 0.17
C GLN A 4 -17.57 -7.67 0.95
N TYR A 5 -17.41 -6.37 1.17
CA TYR A 5 -16.32 -5.82 1.99
C TYR A 5 -16.59 -6.08 3.47
N ASN A 6 -17.83 -5.83 3.92
CA ASN A 6 -18.25 -6.12 5.28
C ASN A 6 -18.09 -7.61 5.59
N SER A 7 -18.44 -8.50 4.65
CA SER A 7 -18.27 -9.95 4.85
C SER A 7 -16.81 -10.37 5.05
N ARG A 8 -15.83 -9.70 4.39
CA ARG A 8 -14.40 -10.01 4.55
C ARG A 8 -13.84 -9.48 5.87
N LEU A 9 -14.28 -8.29 6.30
CA LEU A 9 -13.89 -7.75 7.61
C LEU A 9 -14.49 -8.58 8.75
N ASP A 10 -15.72 -9.06 8.60
CA ASP A 10 -16.35 -9.99 9.53
C ASP A 10 -15.61 -11.32 9.59
N GLU A 11 -15.13 -11.81 8.45
CA GLU A 11 -14.32 -13.02 8.39
C GLU A 11 -12.99 -12.84 9.14
N LEU A 12 -12.33 -11.68 8.98
CA LEU A 12 -11.12 -11.32 9.72
C LEU A 12 -11.36 -11.25 11.22
N ASN A 13 -12.46 -10.63 11.64
CA ASN A 13 -12.86 -10.58 13.05
C ASN A 13 -13.11 -11.97 13.66
N THR A 14 -13.71 -12.87 12.88
CA THR A 14 -14.08 -14.21 13.34
C THR A 14 -12.89 -15.16 13.35
N ASN A 15 -12.05 -15.09 12.32
CA ASN A 15 -11.00 -16.06 12.04
C ASN A 15 -9.59 -15.49 12.22
N TRP A 16 -9.41 -14.43 13.01
CA TRP A 16 -8.11 -13.80 13.19
C TRP A 16 -7.02 -14.77 13.66
N LYS A 17 -7.34 -15.72 14.55
CA LYS A 17 -6.38 -16.74 15.00
C LYS A 17 -5.83 -17.61 13.87
N LYS A 18 -6.61 -17.80 12.81
CA LYS A 18 -6.20 -18.54 11.60
C LYS A 18 -5.40 -17.65 10.65
N TYR A 19 -5.87 -16.43 10.40
CA TYR A 19 -5.29 -15.56 9.38
C TYR A 19 -4.11 -14.71 9.87
N GLY A 20 -4.12 -14.29 11.14
CA GLY A 20 -3.09 -13.45 11.73
C GLY A 20 -1.68 -14.02 11.56
N PRO A 21 -1.41 -15.30 11.93
CA PRO A 21 -0.10 -15.89 11.74
C PRO A 21 0.34 -15.94 10.28
N LEU A 22 -0.57 -16.24 9.35
CA LEU A 22 -0.29 -16.31 7.92
C LEU A 22 0.03 -14.91 7.34
N LEU A 23 -0.78 -13.91 7.70
CA LEU A 23 -0.64 -12.54 7.21
C LEU A 23 0.62 -11.86 7.73
N LEU A 24 1.09 -12.27 8.91
CA LEU A 24 2.24 -11.70 9.60
C LEU A 24 3.46 -12.64 9.57
N ASN A 25 3.40 -13.71 8.78
CA ASN A 25 4.49 -14.65 8.50
C ASN A 25 5.12 -15.30 9.75
N TYR A 26 4.28 -15.78 10.67
CA TYR A 26 4.72 -16.52 11.87
C TYR A 26 3.89 -17.78 12.15
N GLU A 27 3.19 -18.33 11.16
CA GLU A 27 2.33 -19.52 11.30
C GLU A 27 3.04 -20.75 11.85
N GLY A 28 4.33 -20.93 11.56
CA GLY A 28 5.14 -22.05 12.07
C GLY A 28 5.56 -21.91 13.54
N HIS A 29 5.26 -20.78 14.20
CA HIS A 29 5.68 -20.56 15.57
C HIS A 29 4.80 -21.37 16.55
N PRO A 30 5.38 -22.11 17.53
CA PRO A 30 4.62 -22.97 18.44
C PRO A 30 3.60 -22.21 19.30
N ASN A 31 3.84 -20.92 19.55
CA ASN A 31 2.94 -20.02 20.28
C ASN A 31 2.13 -19.07 19.38
N SER A 32 1.94 -19.40 18.10
CA SER A 32 1.30 -18.52 17.12
C SER A 32 -0.08 -18.05 17.56
N GLU A 33 -0.91 -18.89 18.18
CA GLU A 33 -2.23 -18.49 18.69
C GLU A 33 -2.16 -17.43 19.79
N ASN A 34 -1.29 -17.61 20.79
CA ASN A 34 -1.13 -16.67 21.89
C ASN A 34 -0.58 -15.33 21.39
N ILE A 35 0.44 -15.39 20.52
CA ILE A 35 0.98 -14.19 19.86
C ILE A 35 -0.12 -13.46 19.09
N THR A 36 -0.95 -14.18 18.34
CA THR A 36 -2.05 -13.60 17.56
C THR A 36 -3.11 -12.93 18.43
N GLN A 37 -3.46 -13.55 19.56
CA GLN A 37 -4.40 -12.97 20.52
C GLN A 37 -3.80 -11.72 21.16
N LYS A 38 -2.57 -11.80 21.67
CA LYS A 38 -1.88 -10.66 22.27
C LYS A 38 -1.73 -9.51 21.29
N LEU A 39 -1.43 -9.81 20.03
CA LEU A 39 -1.45 -8.83 18.94
C LEU A 39 -2.85 -8.24 18.85
N ARG A 40 -3.91 -9.01 18.63
CA ARG A 40 -5.27 -8.47 18.54
C ARG A 40 -5.61 -7.51 19.68
N ASP A 41 -5.31 -7.92 20.91
CA ASP A 41 -5.60 -7.14 22.11
C ASP A 41 -4.75 -5.86 22.19
N THR A 42 -3.48 -5.91 21.80
CA THR A 42 -2.59 -4.73 21.74
C THR A 42 -3.01 -3.75 20.65
N LEU A 43 -3.51 -4.27 19.53
CA LEU A 43 -3.74 -3.52 18.31
C LEU A 43 -5.13 -2.91 18.26
N LEU A 44 -6.14 -3.67 18.66
CA LEU A 44 -7.53 -3.24 18.60
C LEU A 44 -8.14 -3.02 19.99
N GLY A 45 -7.57 -3.61 21.04
CA GLY A 45 -8.23 -3.69 22.34
C GLY A 45 -9.60 -4.36 22.18
N ASP A 46 -10.64 -3.65 22.61
CA ASP A 46 -12.04 -4.10 22.48
C ASP A 46 -12.65 -3.80 21.10
N ASN A 47 -11.93 -3.11 20.22
CA ASN A 47 -12.43 -2.76 18.89
C ASN A 47 -12.38 -3.94 17.91
N ARG A 48 -13.17 -3.84 16.85
CA ARG A 48 -13.19 -4.81 15.75
C ARG A 48 -12.33 -4.33 14.60
N PHE A 49 -11.93 -5.25 13.72
CA PHE A 49 -11.41 -4.90 12.40
C PHE A 49 -12.53 -4.21 11.62
N GLY A 50 -12.28 -2.97 11.23
CA GLY A 50 -13.26 -2.10 10.59
C GLY A 50 -12.59 -0.90 9.93
N TRP A 51 -13.40 -0.02 9.35
CA TRP A 51 -12.88 1.20 8.71
C TRP A 51 -12.30 2.18 9.72
N GLU A 52 -12.86 2.19 10.92
CA GLU A 52 -12.41 2.96 12.07
C GLU A 52 -11.03 2.50 12.60
N THR A 53 -10.68 1.23 12.40
CA THR A 53 -9.39 0.64 12.84
C THR A 53 -8.43 0.34 11.69
N VAL A 54 -8.76 0.77 10.46
CA VAL A 54 -7.96 0.46 9.26
C VAL A 54 -6.54 1.02 9.34
N ASN A 55 -6.37 2.22 9.90
CA ASN A 55 -5.06 2.85 10.03
C ASN A 55 -4.17 2.09 11.01
N VAL A 56 -4.77 1.60 12.11
CA VAL A 56 -4.05 0.80 13.09
C VAL A 56 -3.62 -0.52 12.45
N THR A 57 -4.55 -1.21 11.79
CA THR A 57 -4.27 -2.45 11.04
C THR A 57 -3.15 -2.27 10.01
N ALA A 58 -3.20 -1.19 9.24
CA ALA A 58 -2.19 -0.87 8.24
C ALA A 58 -0.81 -0.58 8.86
N ALA A 59 -0.74 0.12 9.99
CA ALA A 59 0.52 0.39 10.69
C ALA A 59 1.23 -0.90 11.10
N ILE A 60 0.49 -1.89 11.58
CA ILE A 60 1.04 -3.16 12.08
C ILE A 60 1.55 -4.04 10.96
N LEU A 61 0.75 -4.15 9.89
CA LEU A 61 1.18 -4.81 8.68
C LEU A 61 2.45 -4.15 8.15
N THR A 62 2.53 -2.81 8.21
CA THR A 62 3.73 -2.08 7.82
C THR A 62 4.92 -2.42 8.72
N ASP A 63 4.71 -2.44 10.04
CA ASP A 63 5.75 -2.74 11.00
C ASP A 63 6.32 -4.15 10.81
N ARG A 64 5.44 -5.14 10.67
CA ARG A 64 5.86 -6.55 10.54
C ARG A 64 6.37 -6.91 9.16
N LEU A 65 5.75 -6.42 8.09
CA LEU A 65 6.13 -6.79 6.73
C LEU A 65 7.34 -6.01 6.21
N PHE A 66 7.60 -4.80 6.74
CA PHE A 66 8.65 -3.92 6.21
C PHE A 66 9.60 -3.41 7.29
N ASN A 67 9.10 -2.81 8.37
CA ASN A 67 9.98 -2.06 9.29
C ASN A 67 10.90 -2.99 10.11
N GLU A 68 10.41 -4.10 10.65
CA GLU A 68 11.22 -5.03 11.45
C GLU A 68 12.42 -5.55 10.65
N GLY A 69 12.17 -6.14 9.47
CA GLY A 69 13.24 -6.67 8.63
C GLY A 69 14.22 -5.59 8.15
N THR A 70 13.72 -4.37 7.90
CA THR A 70 14.57 -3.22 7.56
C THR A 70 15.47 -2.83 8.73
N TYR A 71 14.89 -2.73 9.94
CA TYR A 71 15.62 -2.39 11.16
C TYR A 71 16.71 -3.42 11.47
N ASP A 72 16.38 -4.71 11.41
CA ASP A 72 17.35 -5.78 11.64
C ASP A 72 18.48 -5.77 10.60
N SER A 73 18.14 -5.54 9.33
CA SER A 73 19.13 -5.43 8.26
C SER A 73 20.09 -4.25 8.49
N ILE A 74 19.56 -3.08 8.85
CA ILE A 74 20.37 -1.90 9.17
C ILE A 74 21.27 -2.20 10.37
N ARG A 75 20.72 -2.75 11.44
CA ARG A 75 21.46 -3.08 12.67
C ARG A 75 22.61 -4.04 12.40
N LEU A 76 22.37 -5.07 11.58
CA LEU A 76 23.41 -6.05 11.23
C LEU A 76 24.50 -5.44 10.36
N GLN A 77 24.15 -4.63 9.37
CA GLN A 77 25.12 -4.03 8.45
C GLN A 77 25.90 -2.85 9.07
N ALA A 78 25.30 -2.11 9.99
CA ALA A 78 25.92 -0.95 10.65
C ALA A 78 27.18 -1.31 11.44
N ASN A 79 27.35 -2.58 11.83
CA ASN A 79 28.57 -3.05 12.49
C ASN A 79 29.80 -3.10 11.57
N TYR A 80 29.59 -3.12 10.24
CA TYR A 80 30.66 -3.36 9.27
C TYR A 80 30.82 -2.22 8.27
N ASN A 81 29.75 -1.46 7.98
CA ASN A 81 29.75 -0.41 6.96
C ASN A 81 28.95 0.83 7.44
N THR A 82 29.23 1.98 6.83
CA THR A 82 28.38 3.16 6.98
C THR A 82 27.06 2.95 6.24
N ILE A 83 25.94 3.02 6.96
CA ILE A 83 24.59 2.82 6.43
C ILE A 83 23.81 4.13 6.48
N TYR A 84 23.04 4.39 5.41
CA TYR A 84 22.10 5.51 5.33
C TYR A 84 20.69 4.95 5.21
N ALA A 85 19.81 5.33 6.13
CA ALA A 85 18.40 4.97 6.11
C ALA A 85 17.55 6.22 5.86
N TYR A 86 16.45 6.06 5.13
CA TYR A 86 15.50 7.13 4.86
C TYR A 86 14.07 6.62 5.03
N GLN A 87 13.18 7.52 5.46
CA GLN A 87 11.75 7.26 5.56
C GLN A 87 11.02 8.22 4.62
N PHE A 88 10.18 7.65 3.74
CA PHE A 88 9.39 8.43 2.79
C PHE A 88 7.95 8.54 3.28
N ALA A 89 7.53 9.74 3.69
CA ALA A 89 6.19 10.01 4.23
C ALA A 89 5.28 10.80 3.26
N TYR A 90 5.66 10.92 1.99
CA TYR A 90 4.88 11.69 1.02
C TYR A 90 3.68 10.92 0.50
N ARG A 91 2.51 11.56 0.52
CA ARG A 91 1.26 11.01 -0.01
C ARG A 91 1.21 11.21 -1.52
N SER A 92 1.41 10.13 -2.28
CA SER A 92 1.30 10.16 -3.75
C SER A 92 -0.14 10.02 -4.22
N ASP A 93 -0.54 10.86 -5.18
CA ASP A 93 -1.78 10.69 -5.94
C ASP A 93 -1.74 9.43 -6.82
N PHE A 94 -0.55 8.95 -7.16
CA PHE A 94 -0.28 7.75 -7.97
C PHE A 94 0.22 6.57 -7.11
N SER A 95 -0.27 6.44 -5.88
CA SER A 95 0.02 5.25 -5.07
C SER A 95 -0.52 3.99 -5.76
N PHE A 96 0.12 2.84 -5.52
CA PHE A 96 -0.34 1.55 -6.04
C PHE A 96 -1.84 1.33 -5.77
N GLY A 97 -2.30 1.63 -4.56
CA GLY A 97 -3.71 1.56 -4.18
C GLY A 97 -4.60 2.44 -5.06
N ASN A 98 -4.23 3.70 -5.29
CA ASN A 98 -4.99 4.60 -6.15
C ASN A 98 -4.98 4.15 -7.61
N VAL A 99 -3.86 3.63 -8.10
CA VAL A 99 -3.72 3.15 -9.48
C VAL A 99 -4.60 1.92 -9.70
N VAL A 100 -4.50 0.90 -8.85
CA VAL A 100 -5.29 -0.33 -8.94
C VAL A 100 -6.78 -0.04 -8.75
N TRP A 101 -7.15 0.84 -7.83
CA TRP A 101 -8.56 1.21 -7.60
C TRP A 101 -9.15 2.10 -8.70
N GLN A 102 -8.33 2.92 -9.36
CA GLN A 102 -8.77 3.71 -10.51
C GLN A 102 -8.90 2.85 -11.78
N MET A 103 -8.07 1.82 -11.97
CA MET A 103 -8.21 0.89 -13.10
C MET A 103 -9.59 0.23 -13.17
N THR A 104 -10.25 0.01 -12.04
CA THR A 104 -11.55 -0.66 -11.97
C THR A 104 -12.74 0.25 -12.25
N SER A 105 -12.58 1.58 -12.27
CA SER A 105 -13.72 2.51 -12.30
C SER A 105 -13.67 3.60 -13.38
N LYS A 106 -12.48 4.02 -13.86
CA LYS A 106 -12.32 4.96 -15.00
C LYS A 106 -11.04 4.65 -15.75
N LEU A 107 -10.94 5.11 -17.02
CA LEU A 107 -9.74 4.94 -17.84
C LEU A 107 -8.49 5.37 -17.01
N PRO A 108 -7.54 4.45 -16.75
CA PRO A 108 -6.50 4.71 -15.76
C PRO A 108 -5.67 5.93 -16.15
N LYS A 109 -5.44 6.84 -15.20
CA LYS A 109 -4.57 8.02 -15.39
C LYS A 109 -3.17 7.66 -15.90
N LEU A 110 -2.73 6.42 -15.70
CA LEU A 110 -1.52 5.84 -16.28
C LEU A 110 -1.55 5.74 -17.81
N LEU A 111 -2.70 5.42 -18.41
CA LEU A 111 -2.88 5.50 -19.87
C LEU A 111 -2.86 6.95 -20.35
N ALA A 112 -3.46 7.88 -19.60
CA ALA A 112 -3.38 9.31 -19.94
C ALA A 112 -1.93 9.83 -19.85
N MET A 113 -1.17 9.38 -18.86
CA MET A 113 0.25 9.68 -18.70
C MET A 113 1.08 9.03 -19.82
N GLY A 114 0.87 7.75 -20.12
CA GLY A 114 1.50 7.05 -21.23
C GLY A 114 1.21 7.71 -22.58
N TYR A 115 -0.04 8.12 -22.82
CA TYR A 115 -0.43 8.93 -23.98
C TYR A 115 0.30 10.27 -24.01
N SER A 116 0.41 10.98 -22.88
CA SER A 116 1.13 12.27 -22.81
C SER A 116 2.63 12.14 -23.07
N LEU A 117 3.25 11.03 -22.65
CA LEU A 117 4.67 10.75 -22.85
C LEU A 117 4.92 10.28 -24.30
N GLY A 118 4.06 9.41 -24.82
CA GLY A 118 4.07 8.97 -26.22
C GLY A 118 3.86 10.12 -27.20
N ARG A 119 2.89 11.01 -26.94
CA ARG A 119 2.66 12.22 -27.76
C ARG A 119 3.87 13.15 -27.73
N ARG A 120 4.51 13.34 -26.58
CA ARG A 120 5.73 14.15 -26.46
C ARG A 120 6.92 13.53 -27.19
N TRP A 121 7.06 12.21 -27.15
CA TRP A 121 8.10 11.48 -27.89
C TRP A 121 7.86 11.55 -29.41
N LEU A 122 6.61 11.35 -29.86
CA LEU A 122 6.22 11.47 -31.26
C LEU A 122 6.45 12.88 -31.80
N ALA A 123 6.00 13.91 -31.08
CA ALA A 123 6.20 15.31 -31.47
C ALA A 123 7.67 15.76 -31.46
N ARG A 124 8.54 15.07 -30.71
CA ARG A 124 9.98 15.35 -30.66
C ARG A 124 10.73 14.68 -31.80
N ASN A 125 10.36 13.44 -32.17
CA ASN A 125 11.06 12.67 -33.20
C ASN A 125 10.51 12.91 -34.61
N PHE A 126 9.22 13.21 -34.71
CA PHE A 126 8.59 13.64 -35.94
C PHE A 126 8.22 15.10 -35.71
N HIS A 127 8.77 16.01 -36.50
CA HIS A 127 8.48 17.46 -36.47
C HIS A 127 7.03 17.73 -36.91
N LEU A 128 6.06 17.17 -36.18
CA LEU A 128 4.64 17.45 -36.36
C LEU A 128 4.45 18.89 -35.89
N GLY A 129 4.16 19.76 -36.87
CA GLY A 129 4.05 21.19 -36.70
C GLY A 129 3.12 21.54 -35.54
N LYS A 130 3.46 22.65 -34.87
CA LYS A 130 2.56 23.34 -33.96
C LYS A 130 1.26 23.65 -34.71
N GLU A 131 0.23 22.84 -34.54
CA GLU A 131 -1.13 23.36 -34.70
C GLU A 131 -1.40 24.21 -33.47
N GLU A 132 -1.47 25.51 -33.69
CA GLU A 132 -1.92 26.47 -32.71
C GLU A 132 -3.32 26.08 -32.26
N VAL A 133 -3.42 25.61 -31.01
CA VAL A 133 -4.70 25.63 -30.31
C VAL A 133 -5.00 27.10 -30.05
N GLY A 134 -5.77 27.69 -30.97
CA GLY A 134 -6.45 28.94 -30.75
C GLY A 134 -7.30 28.82 -29.49
N LEU A 135 -6.75 29.32 -28.39
CA LEU A 135 -7.53 29.73 -27.23
C LEU A 135 -8.42 30.86 -27.73
N GLY A 136 -9.67 30.51 -28.06
CA GLY A 136 -10.74 31.48 -28.28
C GLY A 136 -10.85 32.36 -27.05
N LYS A 137 -10.30 33.56 -27.14
CA LYS A 137 -10.82 34.73 -26.44
C LYS A 137 -12.09 35.13 -27.16
N ASN A 138 -13.22 34.98 -26.49
CA ASN A 138 -14.25 36.01 -26.25
C ASN A 138 -15.34 35.40 -25.40
#